data_AF-A0A6V7HTG5-F1
#
_entry.id   AF-A0A6V7HTG5-F1
#
_cell.length_a   1.000
_cell.length_b   1.000
_cell.length_c   1.000
_cell.angle_alpha   90.00
_cell.angle_beta   90.00
_cell.angle_gamma   90.00
#
_symmetry.space_group_name_H-M   'P 1'
#
loop_
_entity.id
_entity.type
_entity.pdbx_description
1 polymer ?
#
loop_
_entity_poly.entity_id
_entity_poly.type
_entity_poly.pdbx_seq_one_letter_code
_entity_poly.pdbx_strand_id
1 'polypeptide(L)'
;IHMWLVWILSAGARHFVESSPTEDSPLSGFLIRYQDFTVNPEFEEISKSKTAASIIRELSGQLSREDFRKLLYCTLTGIQIIVRGPSDRALELLYALSSMLPKSCRRIKVGAEEYRDNNECNFL
;
A
#
# COMPACT_ATOMS: atom_id res chain seq x y z
N ILE A 1 11.35 7.41 -11.67
CA ILE A 1 10.69 6.24 -11.04
C ILE A 1 9.15 6.28 -11.19
N HIS A 2 8.46 7.42 -10.98
CA HIS A 2 6.98 7.51 -11.07
C HIS A 2 6.32 7.25 -12.44
N MET A 3 6.98 7.54 -13.57
CA MET A 3 6.41 7.28 -14.91
C MET A 3 6.44 5.81 -15.33
N TRP A 4 7.32 4.99 -14.75
CA TRP A 4 7.50 3.60 -15.15
C TRP A 4 6.44 2.67 -14.51
N LEU A 5 5.94 3.02 -13.32
CA LEU A 5 4.89 2.28 -12.60
C LEU A 5 3.52 2.33 -13.31
N VAL A 6 3.18 3.45 -13.94
CA VAL A 6 1.90 3.62 -14.66
C VAL A 6 1.85 2.73 -15.91
N TRP A 7 2.99 2.54 -16.57
CA TRP A 7 3.11 1.68 -17.75
C TRP A 7 2.98 0.18 -17.39
N ILE A 8 3.59 -0.23 -16.27
CA ILE A 8 3.56 -1.63 -15.81
C ILE A 8 2.14 -2.10 -15.47
N LEU A 9 1.34 -1.24 -14.83
CA LEU A 9 -0.06 -1.56 -14.52
C LEU A 9 -0.96 -1.53 -15.77
N SER A 10 -0.67 -0.68 -16.76
CA SER A 10 -1.40 -0.63 -18.03
C SER A 10 -1.10 -1.82 -18.95
N ALA A 11 0.08 -2.42 -18.84
CA ALA A 11 0.53 -3.53 -19.69
C ALA A 11 0.15 -4.94 -19.18
N GLY A 12 -0.56 -5.06 -18.06
CA GLY A 12 -0.99 -6.36 -17.52
C GLY A 12 0.16 -7.24 -16.99
N ALA A 13 1.24 -6.62 -16.52
CA ALA A 13 2.37 -7.33 -15.95
C ALA A 13 1.94 -8.14 -14.71
N ARG A 14 2.18 -9.45 -14.74
CA ARG A 14 1.77 -10.39 -13.68
C ARG A 14 2.78 -10.50 -12.53
N HIS A 15 4.00 -10.01 -12.73
CA HIS A 15 5.09 -10.05 -11.75
C HIS A 15 5.91 -8.77 -11.81
N PHE A 16 6.04 -8.12 -10.66
CA PHE A 16 6.98 -7.03 -10.43
C PHE A 16 8.14 -7.59 -9.59
N VAL A 17 9.36 -7.50 -10.11
CA VAL A 17 10.59 -7.82 -9.38
C VAL A 17 11.32 -6.51 -9.14
N GLU A 18 11.47 -6.15 -7.87
CA GLU A 18 12.22 -4.98 -7.44
C GLU A 18 13.71 -5.32 -7.52
N SER A 19 14.39 -4.88 -8.58
CA SER A 19 15.85 -4.87 -8.62
C SER A 19 16.33 -3.46 -8.25
N SER A 20 16.91 -3.30 -7.07
CA SER A 20 17.64 -2.07 -6.73
C SER A 20 19.01 -2.10 -7.39
N PRO A 21 19.40 -1.07 -8.16
CA PRO A 21 20.78 -0.93 -8.61
C PRO A 21 21.55 -0.26 -7.48
N THR A 22 22.10 -1.04 -6.55
CA THR A 22 23.30 -0.69 -5.74
C THR A 22 23.45 -1.68 -4.57
N GLU A 23 24.17 -2.79 -4.80
CA GLU A 23 24.81 -3.51 -3.69
C GLU A 23 26.18 -2.91 -3.34
N ASP A 24 26.77 -2.07 -4.20
CA ASP A 24 28.19 -1.65 -4.06
C ASP A 24 28.44 -0.16 -3.72
N SER A 25 27.42 0.62 -3.31
CA SER A 25 27.64 2.03 -2.95
C SER A 25 27.84 2.23 -1.44
N PRO A 26 28.96 2.82 -0.98
CA PRO A 26 29.22 3.11 0.43
C PRO A 26 28.29 4.16 1.05
N LEU A 27 27.38 4.76 0.26
CA LEU A 27 26.31 5.66 0.75
C LEU A 27 25.01 4.92 1.12
N SER A 28 24.96 3.59 0.96
CA SER A 28 23.80 2.74 1.29
C SER A 28 23.39 2.83 2.76
N GLY A 29 24.33 3.11 3.66
CA GLY A 29 24.07 3.24 5.10
C GLY A 29 23.22 4.46 5.50
N PHE A 30 23.06 5.47 4.64
CA PHE A 30 22.41 6.73 5.01
C PHE A 30 20.96 6.88 4.50
N LEU A 31 20.54 6.14 3.46
CA LEU A 31 19.28 6.45 2.77
C LEU A 31 18.11 5.49 2.98
N ILE A 32 18.27 4.37 3.68
CA ILE A 32 17.13 3.56 4.09
C ILE A 32 17.41 3.08 5.50
N ARG A 33 16.94 3.82 6.52
CA ARG A 33 16.63 3.15 7.77
C ARG A 33 15.62 2.07 7.39
N TYR A 34 16.10 0.84 7.31
CA TYR A 34 15.28 -0.36 7.27
C TYR A 34 14.36 -0.28 8.48
N GLN A 35 13.21 0.39 8.32
CA GLN A 35 12.07 0.10 9.16
C GLN A 35 11.80 -1.36 8.87
N ASP A 36 12.04 -2.21 9.88
CA ASP A 36 11.71 -3.61 9.83
C ASP A 36 10.38 -3.76 9.10
N PHE A 37 10.42 -4.41 7.93
CA PHE A 37 9.22 -4.69 7.13
C PHE A 37 8.44 -5.83 7.79
N THR A 38 8.24 -5.73 9.10
CA THR A 38 7.41 -6.60 9.89
C THR A 38 6.01 -6.52 9.28
N VAL A 39 5.58 -7.66 8.75
CA VAL A 39 4.20 -7.87 8.38
C VAL A 39 3.39 -7.48 9.60
N ASN A 40 2.48 -6.51 9.48
CA ASN A 40 1.60 -6.16 10.59
C ASN A 40 0.89 -7.47 11.01
N PRO A 41 1.04 -7.94 12.26
CA PRO A 41 0.44 -9.20 12.69
C PRO A 41 -1.07 -9.23 12.45
N GLU A 42 -1.73 -8.07 12.47
CA GLU A 42 -3.15 -7.90 12.18
C GLU A 42 -3.51 -8.29 10.73
N PHE A 43 -2.55 -8.23 9.80
CA PHE A 43 -2.75 -8.63 8.41
C PHE A 43 -2.51 -10.13 8.16
N GLU A 44 -1.88 -10.87 9.07
CA GLU A 44 -1.64 -12.30 8.86
C GLU A 44 -2.95 -13.07 8.72
N GLU A 45 -3.93 -12.77 9.57
CA GLU A 45 -5.24 -13.42 9.53
C GLU A 45 -6.00 -13.11 8.23
N ILE A 46 -5.93 -11.86 7.77
CA ILE A 46 -6.54 -11.45 6.50
C ILE A 46 -5.84 -12.13 5.32
N SER A 47 -4.51 -12.18 5.33
CA SER A 47 -3.73 -12.79 4.24
C SER A 47 -4.03 -14.29 4.04
N LYS A 48 -4.45 -14.99 5.10
CA LYS A 48 -4.86 -16.41 5.05
C LYS A 48 -6.26 -16.60 4.46
N SER A 49 -7.16 -15.62 4.62
CA SER A 49 -8.57 -15.72 4.21
C SER A 49 -8.85 -15.09 2.84
N LYS A 50 -8.27 -13.92 2.57
CA LYS A 50 -8.53 -13.13 1.35
C LYS A 50 -7.24 -12.64 0.72
N THR A 51 -7.22 -12.65 -0.61
CA THR A 51 -6.15 -12.00 -1.37
C THR A 51 -6.40 -10.49 -1.47
N ALA A 52 -5.34 -9.69 -1.51
CA ALA A 52 -5.47 -8.24 -1.75
C ALA A 52 -6.26 -7.95 -3.05
N ALA A 53 -6.02 -8.74 -4.10
CA ALA A 53 -6.74 -8.61 -5.37
C ALA A 53 -8.25 -8.86 -5.24
N SER A 54 -8.68 -9.84 -4.44
CA SER A 54 -10.11 -10.08 -4.20
C SER A 54 -10.79 -8.91 -3.48
N ILE A 55 -10.11 -8.30 -2.50
CA ILE A 55 -10.64 -7.15 -1.75
C ILE A 55 -10.72 -5.92 -2.65
N ILE A 56 -9.69 -5.65 -3.46
CA ILE A 56 -9.69 -4.55 -4.44
C ILE A 56 -10.81 -4.74 -5.47
N ARG A 57 -11.07 -5.98 -5.91
CA ARG A 57 -12.18 -6.28 -6.82
C ARG A 57 -13.54 -6.05 -6.18
N GLU A 58 -13.72 -6.48 -4.93
CA GLU A 58 -14.95 -6.20 -4.16
C GLU A 58 -15.18 -4.69 -4.05
N LEU A 59 -14.13 -3.94 -3.69
CA LEU A 59 -14.16 -2.48 -3.59
C LEU A 59 -14.52 -1.80 -4.92
N SER A 60 -14.00 -2.31 -6.05
CA SER A 60 -14.33 -1.80 -7.38
C SER A 60 -15.81 -1.99 -7.76
N GLY A 61 -16.49 -2.97 -7.16
CA GLY A 61 -17.93 -3.19 -7.34
C GLY A 61 -18.80 -2.31 -6.43
N GLN A 62 -18.23 -1.76 -5.36
CA GLN A 62 -18.92 -0.91 -4.39
C GLN A 62 -18.79 0.59 -4.72
N LEU A 63 -17.69 0.99 -5.36
CA LEU A 63 -17.41 2.37 -5.74
C LEU A 63 -17.78 2.65 -7.20
N SER A 64 -18.07 3.91 -7.51
CA SER A 64 -18.13 4.35 -8.90
C SER A 64 -16.77 4.17 -9.59
N ARG A 65 -16.77 4.03 -10.91
CA ARG A 65 -15.51 3.90 -11.68
C ARG A 65 -14.58 5.10 -11.47
N GLU A 66 -15.13 6.29 -11.30
CA GLU A 66 -14.36 7.51 -11.09
C GLU A 66 -13.73 7.55 -9.69
N ASP A 67 -14.51 7.21 -8.65
CA ASP A 67 -14.03 7.22 -7.28
C ASP A 67 -13.00 6.12 -7.03
N PHE A 68 -13.23 4.94 -7.61
CA PHE A 68 -12.25 3.86 -7.58
C PHE A 68 -10.94 4.29 -8.25
N ARG A 69 -11.00 4.99 -9.40
CA ARG A 69 -9.80 5.50 -10.07
C ARG A 69 -9.07 6.56 -9.24
N LYS A 70 -9.79 7.47 -8.58
CA LYS A 70 -9.22 8.47 -7.66
C LYS A 70 -8.54 7.79 -6.49
N LEU A 71 -9.17 6.77 -5.89
CA LEU A 71 -8.60 6.00 -4.80
C LEU A 71 -7.29 5.34 -5.23
N LEU A 72 -7.29 4.61 -6.35
CA LEU A 72 -6.08 3.97 -6.88
C LEU A 72 -4.97 4.99 -7.16
N TYR A 73 -5.32 6.15 -7.73
CA TYR A 73 -4.36 7.22 -7.95
C TYR A 73 -3.74 7.69 -6.64
N CYS A 74 -4.54 7.96 -5.60
CA CYS A 74 -4.03 8.35 -4.29
C CYS A 74 -3.12 7.27 -3.69
N THR A 75 -3.52 6.00 -3.79
CA THR A 75 -2.72 4.86 -3.31
C THR A 75 -1.36 4.83 -3.99
N LEU A 76 -1.32 4.81 -5.33
CA LEU A 76 -0.10 4.65 -6.12
C LEU A 76 0.82 5.87 -6.09
N THR A 77 0.30 7.04 -5.74
CA THR A 77 1.09 8.27 -5.59
C THR A 77 1.56 8.52 -4.16
N GLY A 78 1.16 7.66 -3.20
CA GLY A 78 1.54 7.80 -1.80
C GLY A 78 0.83 8.95 -1.08
N ILE A 79 -0.29 9.45 -1.62
CA ILE A 79 -1.17 10.38 -0.92
C ILE A 79 -1.76 9.66 0.28
N GLN A 80 -1.83 10.33 1.43
CA GLN A 80 -2.39 9.75 2.64
C GLN A 80 -3.85 9.34 2.43
N ILE A 81 -4.15 8.07 2.74
CA ILE A 81 -5.48 7.51 2.71
C ILE A 81 -5.90 7.21 4.15
N ILE A 82 -7.08 7.71 4.51
CA ILE A 82 -7.69 7.49 5.82
C ILE A 82 -8.92 6.62 5.63
N VAL A 83 -8.93 5.44 6.25
CA VAL A 83 -10.04 4.49 6.19
C VAL A 83 -10.82 4.55 7.50
N ARG A 84 -12.07 5.02 7.44
CA ARG A 84 -12.97 5.08 8.60
C ARG A 84 -14.10 4.07 8.44
N GLY A 85 -14.35 3.29 9.47
CA GLY A 85 -15.44 2.32 9.47
C GLY A 85 -15.24 1.22 10.53
N PRO A 86 -16.02 0.13 10.42
CA PRO A 86 -15.81 -1.08 11.21
C PRO A 86 -14.37 -1.57 11.11
N SER A 87 -13.79 -2.00 12.25
CA SER A 87 -12.37 -2.34 12.35
C SER A 87 -11.97 -3.47 11.42
N ASP A 88 -12.83 -4.48 11.25
CA ASP A 88 -12.66 -5.61 10.34
C ASP A 88 -12.53 -5.16 8.87
N ARG A 89 -13.48 -4.36 8.39
CA ARG A 89 -13.48 -3.88 7.00
C ARG A 89 -12.40 -2.83 6.75
N ALA A 90 -12.13 -1.96 7.72
CA ALA A 90 -11.06 -0.98 7.60
C ALA A 90 -9.70 -1.68 7.48
N LEU A 91 -9.46 -2.71 8.28
CA LEU A 91 -8.22 -3.50 8.25
C LEU A 91 -8.07 -4.26 6.92
N GLU A 92 -9.14 -4.86 6.39
CA GLU A 92 -9.14 -5.47 5.05
C GLU A 92 -8.73 -4.48 3.95
N LEU A 93 -9.29 -3.27 3.98
CA LEU A 93 -8.98 -2.23 2.99
C LEU A 93 -7.54 -1.71 3.13
N LEU A 94 -7.08 -1.47 4.36
CA LEU A 94 -5.69 -1.06 4.63
C LEU A 94 -4.70 -2.12 4.16
N TYR A 95 -4.97 -3.41 4.40
CA TYR A 95 -4.18 -4.51 3.89
C TYR A 95 -4.13 -4.52 2.36
N ALA A 96 -5.28 -4.41 1.71
CA ALA A 96 -5.38 -4.53 0.27
C ALA A 96 -4.74 -3.34 -0.47
N LEU A 97 -5.02 -2.11 -0.04
CA LEU A 97 -4.47 -0.89 -0.64
C LEU A 97 -2.96 -0.78 -0.40
N SER A 98 -2.49 -1.07 0.82
CA SER A 98 -1.06 -1.04 1.09
C SER A 98 -0.31 -2.12 0.31
N SER A 99 -0.93 -3.29 0.05
CA SER A 99 -0.33 -4.35 -0.77
C SER A 99 -0.08 -3.95 -2.23
N MET A 100 -0.65 -2.84 -2.70
CA MET A 100 -0.37 -2.30 -4.05
C MET A 100 0.96 -1.55 -4.15
N LEU A 101 1.59 -1.23 -3.02
CA LEU A 101 2.83 -0.48 -2.97
C LEU A 101 4.04 -1.36 -2.62
N PRO A 102 5.25 -0.99 -3.08
CA PRO A 102 6.49 -1.59 -2.60
C PRO A 102 6.61 -1.49 -1.08
N LYS A 103 7.30 -2.44 -0.43
CA LYS A 103 7.36 -2.50 1.03
C LYS A 103 7.89 -1.20 1.65
N SER A 104 8.88 -0.59 1.00
CA SER A 104 9.52 0.69 1.35
C SER A 104 8.60 1.90 1.31
N CYS A 105 7.47 1.83 0.59
CA CYS A 105 6.55 2.94 0.42
C CYS A 105 5.35 2.87 1.37
N ARG A 106 5.30 1.89 2.28
CA ARG A 106 4.14 1.63 3.15
C ARG A 106 4.44 2.04 4.58
N ARG A 107 3.70 3.03 5.08
CA ARG A 107 3.70 3.48 6.47
C ARG A 107 2.27 3.40 6.97
N ILE A 108 1.97 2.35 7.70
CA ILE A 108 0.61 1.95 8.05
C ILE A 108 0.42 2.15 9.55
N LYS A 109 -0.67 2.83 9.91
CA LYS A 109 -1.14 2.93 11.28
C LYS A 109 -2.56 2.39 11.33
N VAL A 110 -2.81 1.41 12.19
CA VAL A 110 -4.16 0.85 12.40
C VAL A 110 -4.65 1.29 13.78
N GLY A 111 -5.97 1.43 13.94
CA GLY A 111 -6.60 1.66 15.23
C GLY A 111 -6.26 3.02 15.85
N ALA A 112 -6.01 4.03 15.01
CA ALA A 112 -5.72 5.36 15.49
C ALA A 112 -7.00 6.05 15.99
N GLU A 113 -6.97 6.49 17.26
CA GLU A 113 -8.05 7.28 17.85
C GLU A 113 -8.07 8.73 17.34
N GLU A 114 -6.90 9.20 16.86
CA GLU A 114 -6.69 10.57 16.40
C GLU A 114 -6.00 10.60 15.04
N TYR A 115 -6.17 11.71 14.32
CA TYR A 115 -5.47 11.95 13.06
C TYR A 115 -3.95 11.95 13.24
N ARG A 116 -3.25 11.45 12.22
CA ARG A 116 -1.79 11.35 12.16
C ARG A 116 -1.30 12.04 10.90
N ASP A 117 -0.19 12.76 10.98
CA ASP A 117 0.34 13.52 9.85
C ASP A 117 0.86 12.59 8.73
N ASN A 118 0.89 13.10 7.49
CA ASN A 118 1.37 12.36 6.32
C ASN A 118 2.86 11.95 6.45
N ASN A 119 3.65 12.62 7.28
CA ASN A 119 5.02 12.21 7.57
C ASN A 119 5.08 10.94 8.45
N GLU A 120 4.05 10.69 9.25
CA GLU A 120 3.97 9.52 10.14
C GLU A 120 3.42 8.29 9.41
N CYS A 121 2.37 8.46 8.60
CA CYS A 121 1.73 7.35 7.88
C CYS A 121 1.06 7.81 6.58
N ASN A 122 1.10 6.96 5.55
CA ASN A 122 0.30 7.15 4.33
C ASN A 122 -0.97 6.28 4.31
N PHE A 123 -1.08 5.29 5.20
CA PHE A 123 -2.32 4.56 5.44
C PHE A 123 -2.69 4.68 6.92
N LEU A 124 -3.88 5.22 7.18
CA LEU A 124 -4.42 5.49 8.50
C LEU A 124 -5.81 4.87 8.66
#